data_AF-A0A2T9YFK8-F1
#
_entry.id   AF-A0A2T9YFK8-F1
#
_cell.length_a   1.000
_cell.length_b   1.000
_cell.length_c   1.000
_cell.angle_alpha   90.00
_cell.angle_beta   90.00
_cell.angle_gamma   90.00
#
_symmetry.space_group_name_H-M   'P 1'
#
loop_
_entity.id
_entity.type
_entity.pdbx_description
1 polymer ?
#
loop_
_entity_poly.entity_id
_entity_poly.type
_entity_poly.pdbx_seq_one_letter_code
_entity_poly.pdbx_strand_id
1 'polypeptide(L)'
;MPDLNLDCIQGPILLVLGLNGALVDKNYRRGVITERPGLKIFIDFVVSNFDVMIWSSCQRQNVSRIVSQVFGFKSKDLLATWSRADCILDGDYDSKCSSEKPLYKIWDSESLSVSSSFNKKTNSGNINRSSDNLYKWGPHNTIIIDDALDKACHNIENHICVDDFDLKKNRRMLYADNELTVLTSYLKDLLKYKDSFNSNLSNKSYSLDSDYKFYPDLNNSQGSVLNNISNSTSNSSRTNQEIDTNQFDVRDFLAKNKYKTFKAQNESLF
;
A
#
# COMPACT_ATOMS: atom_id res chain seq x y z
N MET A 1 16.28 8.29 21.03
CA MET A 1 15.59 7.31 20.17
C MET A 1 14.12 7.50 20.40
N PRO A 2 13.30 7.85 19.40
CA PRO A 2 11.86 7.91 19.63
C PRO A 2 11.35 6.48 19.76
N ASP A 3 10.54 6.24 20.78
CA ASP A 3 9.91 4.95 21.03
C ASP A 3 9.16 4.47 19.78
N LEU A 4 9.39 3.21 19.41
CA LEU A 4 8.63 2.53 18.36
C LEU A 4 7.17 2.52 18.78
N ASN A 5 6.38 3.40 18.17
CA ASN A 5 4.95 3.47 18.42
C ASN A 5 4.32 2.17 17.90
N LEU A 6 3.88 1.30 18.82
CA LEU A 6 3.23 0.00 18.55
C LEU A 6 2.06 0.08 17.55
N ASP A 7 1.53 1.28 17.35
CA ASP A 7 0.54 1.59 16.33
C ASP A 7 1.08 1.34 14.90
N CYS A 8 2.37 1.48 14.60
CA CYS A 8 2.86 1.21 13.23
C CYS A 8 2.65 -0.25 12.75
N ILE A 9 2.30 -1.16 13.66
CA ILE A 9 2.18 -2.60 13.40
C ILE A 9 0.72 -3.03 13.17
N GLN A 10 -0.25 -2.34 13.78
CA GLN A 10 -1.68 -2.69 13.65
C GLN A 10 -2.46 -1.86 12.64
N GLY A 11 -1.85 -0.83 12.06
CA GLY A 11 -2.48 0.08 11.10
C GLY A 11 -3.11 -0.61 9.88
N PRO A 12 -4.05 0.09 9.21
CA PRO A 12 -4.62 -0.38 7.95
C PRO A 12 -3.56 -0.51 6.85
N ILE A 13 -3.89 -1.25 5.78
CA ILE A 13 -3.15 -1.26 4.52
C ILE A 13 -3.90 -0.35 3.55
N LEU A 14 -3.16 0.54 2.87
CA LEU A 14 -3.67 1.39 1.79
C LEU A 14 -3.52 0.67 0.44
N LEU A 15 -4.63 0.48 -0.26
CA LEU A 15 -4.65 0.09 -1.66
C LEU A 15 -4.87 1.29 -2.56
N VAL A 16 -3.89 1.58 -3.40
CA VAL A 16 -3.97 2.59 -4.47
C VAL A 16 -4.32 1.87 -5.78
N LEU A 17 -5.54 2.09 -6.28
CA LEU A 17 -6.06 1.38 -7.44
C LEU A 17 -5.97 2.24 -8.71
N GLY A 18 -5.32 1.68 -9.73
CA GLY A 18 -5.52 2.07 -11.12
C GLY A 18 -6.96 1.79 -11.57
N LEU A 19 -7.38 2.42 -12.68
CA LEU A 19 -8.73 2.24 -13.24
C LEU A 19 -8.68 1.53 -14.59
N ASN A 20 -8.49 2.28 -15.67
CA ASN A 20 -8.47 1.75 -17.03
C ASN A 20 -7.27 0.83 -17.25
N GLY A 21 -7.51 -0.38 -17.73
CA GLY A 21 -6.52 -1.46 -17.88
C GLY A 21 -6.44 -2.36 -16.66
N ALA A 22 -6.71 -1.84 -15.45
CA ALA A 22 -6.69 -2.64 -14.22
C ALA A 22 -8.07 -3.21 -13.84
N LEU A 23 -9.08 -2.33 -13.71
CA LEU A 23 -10.43 -2.65 -13.23
C LEU A 23 -11.49 -2.62 -14.32
N VAL A 24 -11.27 -1.82 -15.37
CA VAL A 24 -12.21 -1.60 -16.47
C VAL A 24 -11.45 -1.42 -17.78
N ASP A 25 -12.13 -1.70 -18.90
CA ASP A 25 -11.72 -1.22 -20.22
C ASP A 25 -12.65 -0.08 -20.64
N LYS A 26 -12.09 1.12 -20.81
CA LYS A 26 -12.82 2.28 -21.30
C LYS A 26 -12.62 2.40 -22.81
N ASN A 27 -13.70 2.20 -23.55
CA ASN A 27 -13.75 2.57 -24.95
C ASN A 27 -13.89 4.09 -25.12
N TYR A 28 -12.76 4.77 -25.33
CA TYR A 28 -12.69 6.23 -25.51
C TYR A 28 -13.59 6.77 -26.62
N ARG A 29 -13.79 6.02 -27.72
CA ARG A 29 -14.58 6.48 -28.87
C ARG A 29 -16.08 6.43 -28.61
N ARG A 30 -16.55 5.48 -27.80
CA ARG A 30 -17.98 5.25 -27.54
C ARG A 30 -18.41 5.71 -26.15
N GLY A 31 -17.47 6.08 -25.28
CA GLY A 31 -17.74 6.42 -23.89
C GLY A 31 -18.22 5.24 -23.04
N VAL A 32 -18.14 4.02 -23.57
CA VAL A 32 -18.55 2.78 -22.89
C VAL A 32 -17.43 2.35 -21.95
N ILE A 33 -17.79 2.07 -20.71
CA ILE A 33 -16.90 1.53 -19.68
C ILE A 33 -17.35 0.09 -19.45
N THR A 34 -16.47 -0.85 -19.75
CA THR A 34 -16.72 -2.28 -19.54
C THR A 34 -15.96 -2.76 -18.32
N GLU A 35 -16.68 -3.36 -17.39
CA GLU A 35 -16.13 -3.88 -16.15
C GLU A 35 -15.31 -5.14 -16.40
N ARG A 36 -14.18 -5.27 -15.72
CA ARG A 36 -13.40 -6.50 -15.72
C ARG A 36 -14.17 -7.60 -14.97
N PRO A 37 -14.20 -8.86 -15.44
CA PRO A 37 -14.88 -9.94 -14.72
C PRO A 37 -14.45 -10.02 -13.25
N GLY A 38 -15.43 -10.25 -12.37
CA GLY A 38 -15.20 -10.30 -10.91
C GLY A 38 -15.17 -8.94 -10.20
N LEU A 39 -15.30 -7.81 -10.91
CA LEU A 39 -15.13 -6.46 -10.35
C LEU A 39 -15.98 -6.21 -9.10
N LYS A 40 -17.28 -6.50 -9.13
CA LYS A 40 -18.16 -6.24 -7.98
C LYS A 40 -17.67 -6.94 -6.70
N ILE A 41 -17.29 -8.22 -6.81
CA ILE A 41 -16.79 -9.01 -5.67
C ILE A 41 -15.47 -8.43 -5.16
N PHE A 42 -14.57 -8.09 -6.08
CA PHE A 42 -13.29 -7.46 -5.75
C PHE A 42 -13.49 -6.12 -5.01
N ILE A 43 -14.36 -5.24 -5.51
CA ILE A 43 -14.63 -3.93 -4.90
C ILE A 43 -15.27 -4.07 -3.52
N ASP A 44 -16.28 -4.94 -3.38
CA ASP A 44 -16.93 -5.22 -2.10
C ASP A 44 -15.88 -5.73 -1.08
N PHE A 45 -14.94 -6.57 -1.51
CA PHE A 45 -13.86 -7.07 -0.67
C PHE A 45 -12.85 -5.97 -0.29
N VAL A 46 -12.29 -5.22 -1.24
CA VAL A 46 -11.21 -4.27 -0.93
C VAL A 46 -11.69 -3.12 -0.05
N VAL A 47 -12.88 -2.57 -0.31
CA VAL A 47 -13.45 -1.48 0.50
C VAL A 47 -13.76 -1.93 1.93
N SER A 48 -14.08 -3.22 2.14
CA SER A 48 -14.38 -3.74 3.48
C SER A 48 -13.13 -4.02 4.33
N ASN A 49 -11.96 -4.21 3.70
CA ASN A 49 -10.77 -4.73 4.37
C ASN A 49 -9.56 -3.79 4.32
N PHE A 50 -9.55 -2.84 3.40
CA PHE A 50 -8.44 -1.92 3.16
C PHE A 50 -8.94 -0.48 3.17
N ASP A 51 -8.04 0.44 3.45
CA ASP A 51 -8.28 1.82 3.03
C ASP A 51 -7.99 1.90 1.53
N VAL A 52 -8.90 2.53 0.78
CA VAL A 52 -8.84 2.51 -0.68
C VAL A 52 -8.73 3.92 -1.23
N MET A 53 -7.78 4.10 -2.15
CA MET A 53 -7.58 5.31 -2.91
C MET A 53 -7.59 4.99 -4.40
N ILE A 54 -8.11 5.91 -5.21
CA ILE A 54 -8.00 5.84 -6.66
C ILE A 54 -6.84 6.70 -7.13
N TRP A 55 -6.02 6.18 -8.04
CA TRP A 55 -5.06 6.98 -8.79
C TRP A 55 -5.07 6.57 -10.25
N SER A 56 -5.71 7.37 -11.10
CA SER A 56 -5.88 7.06 -12.52
C SER A 56 -5.09 7.99 -13.41
N SER A 57 -4.52 7.46 -14.50
CA SER A 57 -3.89 8.28 -15.57
C SER A 57 -4.92 8.98 -16.47
N CYS A 58 -6.22 8.76 -16.23
CA CYS A 58 -7.33 9.39 -16.95
C CYS A 58 -7.60 10.82 -16.46
N GLN A 59 -8.08 11.68 -17.37
CA GLN A 59 -8.57 13.02 -17.01
C GLN A 59 -9.73 12.96 -15.99
N ARG A 60 -9.88 14.02 -15.20
CA ARG A 60 -10.82 14.09 -14.06
C ARG A 60 -12.26 13.69 -14.42
N GLN A 61 -12.81 14.16 -15.54
CA GLN A 61 -14.18 13.80 -15.93
C GLN A 61 -14.33 12.30 -16.23
N ASN A 62 -13.28 11.67 -16.75
CA ASN A 62 -13.28 10.23 -17.02
C ASN A 62 -13.17 9.42 -15.74
N VAL A 63 -12.33 9.86 -14.81
CA VAL A 63 -12.21 9.27 -13.48
C VAL A 63 -13.55 9.31 -12.76
N SER A 64 -14.22 10.46 -12.73
CA SER A 64 -15.54 10.61 -12.09
C SER A 64 -16.58 9.62 -12.65
N ARG A 65 -16.64 9.45 -13.98
CA ARG A 65 -17.56 8.49 -14.63
C ARG A 65 -17.25 7.05 -14.25
N ILE A 66 -15.97 6.66 -14.29
CA ILE A 66 -15.55 5.30 -13.94
C ILE A 66 -15.79 5.03 -12.46
N VAL A 67 -15.40 5.94 -11.56
CA VAL A 67 -15.61 5.79 -10.12
C VAL A 67 -17.10 5.68 -9.79
N SER A 68 -17.95 6.50 -10.41
CA SER A 68 -19.40 6.43 -10.21
C SER A 68 -19.98 5.07 -10.64
N GLN A 69 -19.49 4.49 -11.74
CA GLN A 69 -19.94 3.17 -12.20
C GLN A 69 -19.41 2.03 -11.31
N VAL A 70 -18.11 2.04 -11.01
CA VAL A 70 -17.42 0.94 -10.32
C VAL A 70 -17.73 0.91 -8.82
N PHE A 71 -17.75 2.07 -8.16
CA PHE A 71 -17.91 2.16 -6.71
C PHE A 71 -19.33 2.57 -6.30
N GLY A 72 -20.07 3.28 -7.15
CA GLY A 72 -21.40 3.78 -6.83
C GLY A 72 -21.40 4.53 -5.48
N PHE A 73 -22.28 4.09 -4.56
CA PHE A 73 -22.37 4.67 -3.22
C PHE A 73 -21.13 4.45 -2.34
N LYS A 74 -20.28 3.45 -2.65
CA LYS A 74 -19.03 3.18 -1.93
C LYS A 74 -17.93 4.19 -2.24
N SER A 75 -18.12 5.04 -3.25
CA SER A 75 -17.16 6.10 -3.57
C SER A 75 -16.93 7.07 -2.40
N LYS A 76 -17.90 7.20 -1.49
CA LYS A 76 -17.79 7.99 -0.26
C LYS A 76 -16.80 7.40 0.77
N ASP A 77 -16.50 6.10 0.65
CA ASP A 77 -15.61 5.36 1.55
C ASP A 77 -14.16 5.37 1.03
N LEU A 78 -13.93 5.97 -0.16
CA LEU A 78 -12.58 6.17 -0.70
C LEU A 78 -11.87 7.31 0.06
N LEU A 79 -10.60 7.09 0.42
CA LEU A 79 -9.76 8.11 1.04
C LEU A 79 -9.53 9.31 0.11
N ALA A 80 -9.27 9.02 -1.16
CA ALA A 80 -9.07 10.04 -2.18
C ALA A 80 -9.27 9.49 -3.59
N THR A 81 -9.50 10.41 -4.53
CA THR A 81 -9.58 10.11 -5.96
C THR A 81 -8.64 11.03 -6.73
N TRP A 82 -7.50 10.48 -7.12
CA TRP A 82 -6.50 11.13 -7.96
C TRP A 82 -6.68 10.75 -9.43
N SER A 83 -6.34 11.71 -10.26
CA SER A 83 -6.51 11.74 -11.70
C SER A 83 -5.19 11.96 -12.41
N ARG A 84 -5.25 12.15 -13.73
CA ARG A 84 -4.10 12.51 -14.55
C ARG A 84 -3.35 13.73 -14.05
N ALA A 85 -4.05 14.69 -13.44
CA ALA A 85 -3.45 15.91 -12.91
C ALA A 85 -2.48 15.65 -11.74
N ASP A 86 -2.62 14.48 -11.10
CA ASP A 86 -1.83 14.10 -9.93
C ASP A 86 -0.63 13.21 -10.33
N CYS A 87 -0.57 12.74 -11.57
CA CYS A 87 0.56 12.00 -12.13
C CYS A 87 1.76 12.92 -12.40
N ILE A 88 2.96 12.35 -12.48
CA ILE A 88 4.07 12.99 -13.21
C ILE A 88 3.89 12.62 -14.68
N LEU A 89 3.81 13.62 -15.56
CA LEU A 89 3.60 13.41 -16.99
C LEU A 89 4.88 13.75 -17.76
N ASP A 90 5.24 12.87 -18.69
CA ASP A 90 6.26 13.17 -19.70
C ASP A 90 5.58 13.41 -21.05
N GLY A 91 5.08 14.63 -21.22
CA GLY A 91 4.34 15.10 -22.39
C GLY A 91 3.05 15.85 -22.03
N ASP A 92 2.28 16.21 -23.06
CA ASP A 92 1.11 17.07 -22.89
C ASP A 92 -0.02 16.41 -22.09
N TYR A 93 -0.67 17.21 -21.25
CA TYR A 93 -1.79 16.78 -20.40
C TYR A 93 -2.95 16.17 -21.20
N ASP A 94 -3.29 16.75 -22.35
CA ASP A 94 -4.42 16.32 -23.18
C ASP A 94 -4.08 15.20 -24.17
N SER A 95 -2.79 14.91 -24.35
CA SER A 95 -2.30 13.88 -25.26
C SER A 95 -1.99 12.58 -24.53
N LYS A 96 -1.96 11.46 -25.26
CA LYS A 96 -1.43 10.21 -24.71
C LYS A 96 0.07 10.40 -24.48
N CYS A 97 0.49 10.35 -23.22
CA CYS A 97 1.88 10.45 -22.82
C CYS A 97 2.16 9.53 -21.62
N SER A 98 3.44 9.35 -21.27
CA SER A 98 3.81 8.58 -20.09
C SER A 98 3.24 9.24 -18.83
N SER A 99 2.87 8.42 -17.85
CA SER A 99 2.31 8.90 -16.59
C SER A 99 2.83 8.06 -15.44
N GLU A 100 3.51 8.68 -14.51
CA GLU A 100 4.08 8.02 -13.33
C GLU A 100 3.29 8.40 -12.07
N LYS A 101 3.24 7.46 -11.12
CA LYS A 101 2.47 7.55 -9.87
C LYS A 101 3.37 7.30 -8.67
N PRO A 102 4.22 8.27 -8.32
CA PRO A 102 5.15 8.10 -7.20
C PRO A 102 4.41 8.11 -5.85
N LEU A 103 4.44 7.01 -5.10
CA LEU A 103 3.73 6.89 -3.82
C LEU A 103 4.23 7.89 -2.76
N TYR A 104 5.43 8.46 -2.88
CA TYR A 104 5.88 9.51 -1.96
C TYR A 104 4.92 10.71 -1.92
N LYS A 105 4.22 11.03 -3.03
CA LYS A 105 3.19 12.09 -3.03
C LYS A 105 2.06 11.81 -2.04
N ILE A 106 1.74 10.54 -1.80
CA ILE A 106 0.75 10.11 -0.81
C ILE A 106 1.36 10.20 0.60
N TRP A 107 2.58 9.71 0.78
CA TRP A 107 3.26 9.65 2.07
C TRP A 107 3.59 11.03 2.63
N ASP A 108 3.80 12.01 1.76
CA ASP A 108 4.07 13.41 2.09
C ASP A 108 2.78 14.26 2.18
N SER A 109 1.62 13.70 1.85
CA SER A 109 0.35 14.42 1.88
C SER A 109 -0.23 14.50 3.30
N GLU A 110 -0.11 15.68 3.92
CA GLU A 110 -0.72 15.98 5.23
C GLU A 110 -2.25 15.76 5.22
N SER A 111 -2.90 16.02 4.08
CA SER A 111 -4.36 15.84 3.94
C SER A 111 -4.82 14.39 4.07
N LEU A 112 -4.01 13.42 3.61
CA LEU A 112 -4.36 12.00 3.67
C LEU A 112 -4.07 11.37 5.04
N SER A 113 -3.14 11.95 5.80
CA SER A 113 -2.94 11.54 7.19
C SER A 113 -4.17 11.81 8.05
N VAL A 114 -4.89 12.92 7.84
CA VAL A 114 -6.05 13.33 8.67
C VAL A 114 -7.32 12.53 8.38
N SER A 115 -7.54 12.08 7.15
CA SER A 115 -8.78 11.37 6.75
C SER A 115 -8.93 9.96 7.34
N SER A 116 -7.83 9.34 7.80
CA SER A 116 -7.86 8.03 8.49
C SER A 116 -8.59 8.09 9.85
N SER A 117 -8.73 9.28 10.44
CA SER A 117 -9.44 9.49 11.72
C SER A 117 -10.97 9.52 11.62
N PHE A 118 -11.55 9.72 10.42
CA PHE A 118 -12.96 10.14 10.32
C PHE A 118 -13.96 9.07 9.85
N ASN A 119 -13.53 7.93 9.31
CA ASN A 119 -14.47 7.02 8.61
C ASN A 119 -14.72 5.63 9.20
N LYS A 120 -14.04 5.21 10.28
CA LYS A 120 -14.43 3.98 11.00
C LYS A 120 -15.27 4.32 12.23
N LYS A 121 -16.56 4.60 12.02
CA LYS A 121 -17.57 4.49 13.08
C LYS A 121 -17.67 3.02 13.50
N THR A 122 -16.81 2.60 14.43
CA THR A 122 -17.09 1.40 15.21
C THR A 122 -18.30 1.72 16.10
N ASN A 123 -19.31 0.84 16.13
CA ASN A 123 -20.46 0.94 17.05
C ASN A 123 -20.08 0.69 18.53
N SER A 124 -18.80 0.82 18.88
CA SER A 124 -18.29 0.74 20.25
C SER A 124 -18.07 2.16 20.73
N GLY A 125 -18.72 2.51 21.84
CA GLY A 125 -18.95 3.88 22.29
C GLY A 125 -17.74 4.82 22.36
N ASN A 126 -18.05 6.11 22.44
CA ASN A 126 -17.14 7.25 22.58
C ASN A 126 -15.88 6.93 23.41
N ILE A 127 -14.79 6.63 22.71
CA ILE A 127 -13.45 6.85 23.23
C ILE A 127 -12.96 8.12 22.54
N ASN A 128 -12.86 9.20 23.31
CA ASN A 128 -12.07 10.37 22.93
C ASN A 128 -10.60 9.92 22.82
N ARG A 129 -10.23 9.34 21.67
CA ARG A 129 -8.83 9.11 21.36
C ARG A 129 -8.22 10.49 21.11
N SER A 130 -7.31 10.89 21.98
CA SER A 130 -6.41 12.02 21.74
C SER A 130 -5.81 11.91 20.33
N SER A 131 -5.65 13.05 19.70
CA SER A 131 -5.15 13.29 18.34
C SER A 131 -3.76 12.72 18.02
N ASP A 132 -3.16 11.97 18.94
CA ASP A 132 -1.72 11.71 18.98
C ASP A 132 -1.31 10.37 18.35
N ASN A 133 -2.26 9.51 17.99
CA ASN A 133 -1.99 8.19 17.41
C ASN A 133 -2.58 8.04 16.01
N LEU A 134 -2.07 8.87 15.09
CA LEU A 134 -2.41 8.85 13.67
C LEU A 134 -1.47 7.88 12.93
N TYR A 135 -2.01 6.80 12.36
CA TYR A 135 -1.21 5.91 11.51
C TYR A 135 -0.79 6.65 10.25
N LYS A 136 0.51 6.69 9.96
CA LYS A 136 1.06 7.35 8.76
C LYS A 136 1.20 6.34 7.62
N TRP A 137 0.73 6.73 6.43
CA TRP A 137 0.98 5.96 5.21
C TRP A 137 2.46 6.01 4.84
N GLY A 138 3.01 4.85 4.50
CA GLY A 138 4.39 4.71 4.07
C GLY A 138 4.60 3.46 3.20
N PRO A 139 5.85 3.17 2.81
CA PRO A 139 6.16 2.00 2.00
C PRO A 139 5.79 0.69 2.69
N HIS A 140 5.78 0.65 4.03
CA HIS A 140 5.47 -0.56 4.79
C HIS A 140 3.99 -0.98 4.75
N ASN A 141 3.06 -0.08 4.40
CA ASN A 141 1.61 -0.34 4.44
C ASN A 141 0.84 0.17 3.21
N THR A 142 1.53 0.52 2.12
CA THR A 142 0.89 0.99 0.88
C THR A 142 1.16 0.03 -0.27
N ILE A 143 0.14 -0.34 -1.03
CA ILE A 143 0.28 -1.13 -2.26
C ILE A 143 -0.38 -0.37 -3.41
N ILE A 144 0.32 -0.25 -4.53
CA ILE A 144 -0.26 0.23 -5.79
C ILE A 144 -0.61 -0.97 -6.68
N ILE A 145 -1.82 -0.99 -7.21
CA ILE A 145 -2.30 -2.01 -8.17
C ILE A 145 -2.57 -1.30 -9.48
N ASP A 146 -1.78 -1.63 -10.51
CA ASP A 146 -1.90 -1.02 -11.83
C ASP A 146 -1.49 -2.01 -12.93
N ASP A 147 -1.89 -1.75 -14.17
CA ASP A 147 -1.64 -2.62 -15.33
C ASP A 147 -0.27 -2.40 -15.99
N ALA A 148 0.48 -1.37 -15.59
CA ALA A 148 1.74 -1.02 -16.23
C ALA A 148 2.86 -0.70 -15.22
N LEU A 149 4.05 -1.24 -15.48
CA LEU A 149 5.23 -1.11 -14.62
C LEU A 149 5.77 0.32 -14.57
N ASP A 150 5.73 1.03 -15.71
CA ASP A 150 6.19 2.42 -15.84
C ASP A 150 5.39 3.38 -14.93
N LYS A 151 4.09 3.14 -14.77
CA LYS A 151 3.25 3.93 -13.86
C LYS A 151 3.69 3.84 -12.40
N ALA A 152 4.32 2.74 -11.98
CA ALA A 152 4.79 2.52 -10.61
C ALA A 152 6.32 2.41 -10.54
N CYS A 153 7.06 2.96 -11.50
CA CYS A 153 8.52 2.79 -11.63
C CYS A 153 9.32 3.22 -10.39
N HIS A 154 8.81 4.17 -9.60
CA HIS A 154 9.43 4.63 -8.35
C HIS A 154 9.13 3.74 -7.13
N ASN A 155 8.23 2.76 -7.27
CA ASN A 155 7.67 1.99 -6.14
C ASN A 155 7.49 0.50 -6.51
N ILE A 156 8.46 -0.07 -7.22
CA ILE A 156 8.38 -1.45 -7.75
C ILE A 156 8.11 -2.47 -6.62
N GLU A 157 8.70 -2.26 -5.44
CA GLU A 157 8.51 -3.14 -4.28
C GLU A 157 7.08 -3.09 -3.70
N ASN A 158 6.34 -2.01 -3.98
CA ASN A 158 4.96 -1.80 -3.55
C ASN A 158 3.94 -2.06 -4.66
N HIS A 159 4.39 -2.48 -5.84
CA HIS A 159 3.54 -2.62 -7.03
C HIS A 159 3.08 -4.05 -7.23
N ILE A 160 1.76 -4.21 -7.36
CA ILE A 160 1.15 -5.38 -7.97
C ILE A 160 0.79 -5.01 -9.41
N CYS A 161 1.60 -5.50 -10.36
CA CYS A 161 1.32 -5.34 -11.78
C CYS A 161 0.31 -6.39 -12.26
N VAL A 162 -0.95 -5.99 -12.46
CA VAL A 162 -1.97 -6.87 -13.05
C VAL A 162 -1.83 -6.95 -14.56
N ASP A 163 -2.39 -7.98 -15.18
CA ASP A 163 -2.47 -8.01 -16.65
C ASP A 163 -3.42 -6.93 -17.17
N ASP A 164 -3.03 -6.27 -18.27
CA ASP A 164 -3.82 -5.23 -18.95
C ASP A 164 -5.14 -5.79 -19.50
N PHE A 165 -6.26 -5.27 -19.00
CA PHE A 165 -7.60 -5.55 -19.46
C PHE A 165 -7.98 -4.64 -20.64
N ASP A 166 -7.66 -5.10 -21.84
CA ASP A 166 -7.90 -4.38 -23.11
C ASP A 166 -8.71 -5.25 -24.07
N LEU A 167 -10.01 -4.93 -24.23
CA LEU A 167 -10.91 -5.70 -25.08
C LEU A 167 -10.71 -5.43 -26.58
N LYS A 168 -9.99 -4.35 -26.93
CA LYS A 168 -9.57 -4.11 -28.30
C LYS A 168 -8.46 -5.09 -28.69
N LYS A 169 -7.54 -5.41 -27.77
CA LYS A 169 -6.50 -6.42 -27.98
C LYS A 169 -7.07 -7.84 -27.90
N ASN A 170 -7.92 -8.14 -26.92
CA ASN A 170 -8.45 -9.48 -26.71
C ASN A 170 -9.88 -9.49 -26.17
N ARG A 171 -10.86 -9.69 -27.04
CA ARG A 171 -12.28 -9.79 -26.63
C ARG A 171 -12.60 -10.99 -25.74
N ARG A 172 -11.77 -12.04 -25.71
CA ARG A 172 -12.02 -13.22 -24.88
C ARG A 172 -11.94 -12.90 -23.39
N MET A 173 -11.27 -11.81 -23.02
CA MET A 173 -11.15 -11.36 -21.63
C MET A 173 -12.50 -11.05 -20.99
N LEU A 174 -13.56 -10.80 -21.76
CA LEU A 174 -14.93 -10.62 -21.24
C LEU A 174 -15.46 -11.82 -20.45
N TYR A 175 -14.99 -13.03 -20.76
CA TYR A 175 -15.51 -14.26 -20.18
C TYR A 175 -14.42 -15.21 -19.66
N ALA A 176 -13.17 -15.00 -20.04
CA ALA A 176 -12.04 -15.83 -19.62
C ALA A 176 -11.08 -15.12 -18.65
N ASP A 177 -11.19 -13.80 -18.45
CA ASP A 177 -10.36 -13.11 -17.48
C ASP A 177 -10.80 -13.47 -16.05
N ASN A 178 -9.85 -13.88 -15.22
CA ASN A 178 -10.04 -14.23 -13.81
C ASN A 178 -9.09 -13.42 -12.90
N GLU A 179 -8.47 -12.36 -13.42
CA GLU A 179 -7.39 -11.64 -12.73
C GLU A 179 -7.86 -11.06 -11.41
N LEU A 180 -9.05 -10.45 -11.36
CA LEU A 180 -9.58 -9.87 -10.12
C LEU A 180 -9.95 -10.95 -9.09
N THR A 181 -10.30 -12.15 -9.53
CA THR A 181 -10.53 -13.29 -8.63
C THR A 181 -9.22 -13.73 -8.00
N VAL A 182 -8.17 -13.91 -8.81
CA VAL A 182 -6.83 -14.27 -8.34
C VAL A 182 -6.27 -13.19 -7.42
N LEU A 183 -6.40 -11.91 -7.79
CA LEU A 183 -5.99 -10.77 -6.98
C LEU A 183 -6.73 -10.73 -5.65
N THR A 184 -8.03 -11.04 -5.64
CA THR A 184 -8.80 -11.15 -4.39
C THR A 184 -8.22 -12.23 -3.47
N SER A 185 -7.90 -13.41 -4.00
CA SER A 185 -7.27 -14.48 -3.22
C SER A 185 -5.89 -14.07 -2.69
N TYR A 186 -5.08 -13.40 -3.51
CA TYR A 186 -3.77 -12.90 -3.13
C TYR A 186 -3.83 -11.91 -1.96
N LEU A 187 -4.75 -10.95 -2.05
CA LEU A 187 -4.96 -9.95 -1.01
C LEU A 187 -5.56 -10.55 0.27
N LYS A 188 -6.36 -11.62 0.18
CA LYS A 188 -6.79 -12.38 1.37
C LYS A 188 -5.60 -13.03 2.07
N ASP A 189 -4.65 -13.58 1.34
CA ASP A 189 -3.45 -14.18 1.93
C ASP A 189 -2.52 -13.12 2.54
N LEU A 190 -2.46 -11.92 1.95
CA LEU A 190 -1.81 -10.77 2.58
C LEU A 190 -2.44 -10.42 3.94
N LEU A 191 -3.77 -10.42 4.05
CA LEU A 191 -4.45 -10.16 5.33
C LEU A 191 -4.13 -11.25 6.36
N LYS A 192 -4.15 -12.53 5.98
CA LYS A 192 -3.73 -13.64 6.86
C LYS A 192 -2.28 -13.49 7.32
N TYR A 193 -1.39 -13.06 6.41
CA TYR A 193 0.00 -12.79 6.74
C TYR A 193 0.13 -11.65 7.77
N LYS A 194 -0.61 -10.55 7.59
CA LYS A 194 -0.68 -9.44 8.56
C LYS A 194 -1.19 -9.91 9.92
N ASP A 195 -2.25 -10.70 9.95
CA ASP A 195 -2.83 -11.21 11.20
C ASP A 195 -1.84 -12.12 11.95
N SER A 196 -1.15 -13.00 11.23
CA SER A 196 -0.12 -13.88 11.80
C SER A 196 1.06 -13.10 12.36
N PHE A 197 1.49 -12.04 11.66
CA PHE A 197 2.54 -11.13 12.14
C PHE A 197 2.14 -10.49 13.48
N ASN A 198 0.90 -9.98 13.56
CA ASN A 198 0.37 -9.35 14.77
C ASN A 198 0.28 -10.32 15.96
N SER A 199 -0.17 -11.56 15.74
CA SER A 199 -0.21 -12.60 16.78
C SER A 199 1.19 -12.98 17.30
N ASN A 200 2.17 -13.08 16.40
CA ASN A 200 3.55 -13.39 16.80
C ASN A 200 4.17 -12.26 17.62
N LEU A 201 3.88 -11.01 17.27
CA LEU A 201 4.37 -9.88 18.04
C LEU A 201 3.73 -9.83 19.43
N SER A 202 2.41 -10.01 19.56
CA SER A 202 1.76 -10.02 20.87
C SER A 202 2.36 -11.09 21.77
N ASN A 203 2.61 -12.29 21.23
CA ASN A 203 3.24 -13.38 21.99
C ASN A 203 4.67 -13.05 22.44
N LYS A 204 5.48 -12.37 21.61
CA LYS A 204 6.82 -11.89 22.00
C LYS A 204 6.76 -10.85 23.11
N SER A 205 5.80 -9.93 23.06
CA SER A 205 5.62 -8.89 24.08
C SER A 205 5.26 -9.46 25.46
N TYR A 206 4.53 -10.58 25.51
CA TYR A 206 4.23 -11.28 26.77
C TYR A 206 5.39 -12.12 27.32
N SER A 207 6.44 -12.38 26.52
CA SER A 207 7.64 -13.12 26.93
C SER A 207 8.83 -12.21 27.28
N LEU A 208 8.65 -10.89 27.34
CA LEU A 208 9.63 -10.01 27.98
C LEU A 208 9.48 -10.18 29.51
N ASP A 209 10.34 -11.05 30.05
CA ASP A 209 10.38 -11.48 31.44
C ASP A 209 10.26 -10.34 32.46
N SER A 210 9.49 -10.62 33.51
CA SER A 210 9.32 -9.89 34.77
C SER A 210 10.61 -9.73 35.61
N ASP A 211 11.77 -10.02 35.04
CA ASP A 211 13.07 -10.05 35.74
C ASP A 211 13.94 -8.82 35.47
N TYR A 212 13.39 -7.76 34.87
CA TYR A 212 14.09 -6.48 34.75
C TYR A 212 14.22 -5.81 36.13
N LYS A 213 15.21 -6.26 36.91
CA LYS A 213 15.63 -5.60 38.15
C LYS A 213 16.23 -4.24 37.81
N PHE A 214 15.45 -3.21 38.08
CA PHE A 214 15.92 -1.83 38.18
C PHE A 214 17.04 -1.76 39.23
N TYR A 215 18.29 -1.59 38.79
CA TYR A 215 19.40 -1.19 39.66
C TYR A 215 19.54 0.32 39.59
N PRO A 216 19.24 1.07 40.67
CA PRO A 216 19.59 2.49 40.73
C PRO A 216 21.03 2.67 41.25
N ASP A 217 21.70 3.60 40.57
CA ASP A 217 22.81 4.46 41.00
C ASP A 217 24.20 3.88 41.30
N LEU A 218 25.24 4.58 40.80
CA LEU A 218 26.09 5.44 41.64
C LEU A 218 27.15 6.24 40.84
N ASN A 219 27.32 7.49 41.29
CA ASN A 219 28.25 8.50 40.81
C ASN A 219 29.75 8.20 41.05
N ASN A 220 30.58 8.92 40.29
CA ASN A 220 31.97 9.35 40.54
C ASN A 220 33.11 8.31 40.49
N SER A 221 34.07 8.52 39.59
CA SER A 221 35.33 9.22 39.90
C SER A 221 36.31 9.23 38.71
N GLN A 222 37.32 10.09 38.84
CA GLN A 222 38.28 10.57 37.86
C GLN A 222 39.22 9.50 37.25
N GLY A 223 39.78 9.81 36.07
CA GLY A 223 40.94 9.09 35.53
C GLY A 223 41.38 9.58 34.14
N SER A 224 42.53 10.24 34.10
CA SER A 224 43.19 10.92 32.99
C SER A 224 43.94 10.03 31.98
N VAL A 225 44.35 10.65 30.86
CA VAL A 225 45.58 10.44 30.03
C VAL A 225 45.40 9.89 28.59
N LEU A 226 45.44 10.86 27.66
CA LEU A 226 46.26 11.01 26.44
C LEU A 226 46.51 9.85 25.43
N ASN A 227 46.34 10.26 24.15
CA ASN A 227 47.25 10.10 22.99
C ASN A 227 47.22 8.82 22.12
N ASN A 228 46.71 8.92 20.89
CA ASN A 228 47.48 9.14 19.63
C ASN A 228 46.75 8.57 18.38
N ILE A 229 46.36 9.44 17.43
CA ILE A 229 47.01 9.71 16.12
C ILE A 229 46.56 8.77 14.98
N SER A 230 45.75 9.38 14.09
CA SER A 230 45.57 9.23 12.63
C SER A 230 45.55 7.84 11.97
N ASN A 231 44.46 7.56 11.24
CA ASN A 231 44.49 7.71 9.78
C ASN A 231 43.08 7.68 9.17
N SER A 232 42.73 8.80 8.54
CA SER A 232 41.63 8.94 7.62
C SER A 232 41.90 8.12 6.35
N THR A 233 41.10 7.09 6.13
CA THR A 233 40.86 6.57 4.79
C THR A 233 39.37 6.36 4.65
N SER A 234 38.76 7.25 3.88
CA SER A 234 37.36 7.25 3.49
C SER A 234 37.07 6.01 2.63
N ASN A 235 36.49 4.98 3.24
CA ASN A 235 35.67 4.00 2.54
C ASN A 235 34.25 4.15 3.08
N SER A 236 33.39 4.80 2.29
CA SER A 236 31.95 4.86 2.55
C SER A 236 31.35 3.48 2.33
N SER A 237 31.54 2.60 3.31
CA SER A 237 30.80 1.36 3.44
C SER A 237 29.35 1.73 3.73
N ARG A 238 28.48 1.54 2.73
CA ARG A 238 27.02 1.52 2.93
C ARG A 238 26.73 0.52 4.04
N THR A 239 26.48 1.02 5.24
CA THR A 239 25.99 0.21 6.35
C THR A 239 24.59 -0.26 5.98
N ASN A 240 24.43 -1.57 5.86
CA ASN A 240 23.14 -2.24 5.96
C ASN A 240 22.46 -1.70 7.24
N GLN A 241 21.46 -0.84 7.07
CA GLN A 241 20.55 -0.55 8.16
C GLN A 241 19.83 -1.86 8.46
N GLU A 242 20.03 -2.39 9.67
CA GLU A 242 19.22 -3.48 10.21
C GLU A 242 17.75 -3.09 10.03
N ILE A 243 17.04 -3.84 9.19
CA ILE A 243 15.59 -3.71 9.05
C ILE A 243 15.02 -4.07 10.42
N ASP A 244 14.35 -3.11 11.04
CA ASP A 244 13.66 -3.32 12.30
C ASP A 244 12.58 -4.40 12.12
N THR A 245 12.91 -5.63 12.51
CA THR A 245 12.08 -6.82 12.31
C THR A 245 10.74 -6.79 13.05
N ASN A 246 10.46 -5.73 13.80
CA ASN A 246 9.25 -5.57 14.58
C ASN A 246 8.14 -4.84 13.83
N GLN A 247 8.40 -4.20 12.68
CA GLN A 247 7.38 -3.52 11.90
C GLN A 247 6.79 -4.44 10.81
N PHE A 248 5.46 -4.47 10.69
CA PHE A 248 4.81 -5.12 9.56
C PHE A 248 5.14 -4.38 8.26
N ASP A 249 5.59 -5.11 7.24
CA ASP A 249 5.88 -4.56 5.92
C ASP A 249 5.22 -5.38 4.81
N VAL A 250 4.35 -4.76 4.02
CA VAL A 250 3.70 -5.39 2.86
C VAL A 250 4.71 -5.89 1.83
N ARG A 251 5.86 -5.22 1.69
CA ARG A 251 6.89 -5.54 0.69
C ARG A 251 7.51 -6.91 0.95
N ASP A 252 7.61 -7.32 2.22
CA ASP A 252 8.07 -8.67 2.58
C ASP A 252 7.13 -9.75 2.03
N PHE A 253 5.81 -9.51 2.13
CA PHE A 253 4.82 -10.42 1.56
C PHE A 253 4.91 -10.43 0.04
N LEU A 254 4.99 -9.26 -0.61
CA LEU A 254 5.06 -9.13 -2.07
C LEU A 254 6.31 -9.81 -2.64
N ALA A 255 7.47 -9.65 -1.98
CA ALA A 255 8.73 -10.24 -2.39
C ALA A 255 8.71 -11.78 -2.29
N LYS A 256 8.16 -12.32 -1.19
CA LYS A 256 8.06 -13.78 -0.95
C LYS A 256 7.00 -14.44 -1.82
N ASN A 257 5.88 -13.75 -2.06
CA ASN A 257 4.71 -14.27 -2.76
C ASN A 257 4.52 -13.50 -4.07
N LYS A 258 5.46 -13.58 -5.02
CA LYS A 258 5.35 -12.81 -6.27
C LYS A 258 3.99 -13.03 -6.94
N TYR A 259 3.26 -11.93 -7.20
CA TYR A 259 1.88 -12.00 -7.69
C TYR A 259 1.71 -12.83 -8.97
N LYS A 260 2.62 -12.72 -9.94
CA LYS A 260 2.57 -13.55 -11.17
C LYS A 260 2.78 -15.04 -10.91
N THR A 261 3.62 -15.40 -9.95
CA THR A 261 3.78 -16.79 -9.50
C THR A 261 2.53 -17.29 -8.78
N PHE A 262 1.93 -16.44 -7.94
CA PHE A 262 0.67 -16.74 -7.27
C PHE A 262 -0.48 -16.98 -8.28
N LYS A 263 -0.54 -16.17 -9.34
CA LYS A 263 -1.49 -16.37 -10.45
C LYS A 263 -1.33 -17.74 -11.11
N ALA A 264 -0.11 -18.13 -11.47
CA ALA A 264 0.15 -19.43 -12.08
C ALA A 264 -0.27 -20.61 -11.19
N GLN A 265 -0.11 -20.49 -9.87
CA GLN A 265 -0.57 -21.51 -8.91
C GLN A 265 -2.10 -21.62 -8.88
N ASN A 266 -2.82 -20.50 -8.91
CA ASN A 266 -4.28 -20.49 -8.84
C ASN A 266 -4.94 -20.91 -10.17
N GLU A 267 -4.30 -20.67 -11.31
CA GLU A 267 -4.78 -21.16 -12.62
C GLU A 267 -4.69 -22.69 -12.75
N SER A 268 -3.76 -23.34 -12.03
CA SER A 268 -3.60 -24.81 -12.08
C SER A 268 -4.69 -25.62 -11.35
N LEU A 269 -5.61 -24.94 -10.66
CA LEU A 269 -6.70 -25.55 -9.89
C LEU A 269 -8.05 -25.55 -10.63
N PHE A 270 -8.11 -25.07 -11.88
CA PHE A 270 -9.32 -24.97 -12.69
C PHE A 270 -9.25 -25.78 -13.98
#